data_AF-A0ABD0QYY2-F1
#
_entry.id   AF-A0ABD0QYY2-F1
#
_cell.length_a   1.000
_cell.length_b   1.000
_cell.length_c   1.000
_cell.angle_alpha   90.00
_cell.angle_beta   90.00
_cell.angle_gamma   90.00
#
_symmetry.space_group_name_H-M   'P 1'
#
loop_
_entity.id
_entity.type
_entity.pdbx_description
1 polymer ?
#
loop_
_entity_poly.entity_id
_entity_poly.type
_entity_poly.pdbx_seq_one_letter_code
_entity_poly.pdbx_strand_id
1 'polypeptide(L)'
;MTISEVDKWEISSSSGMKYGQYVDWEKIDPEAAICYQKILSSDHYELKAMGRTGFWSMPHTLRAKAYQHIIHSIESTSTTADVDTYHGLAGKLFGEFQTSTHPFPKFMEDGEIPRYCLNKAGLNSAKKILICVNHHFPDVSYCPILSALVSLLLHFSEDEAQCFHSICSLVSYTDLKKRYIDQTFLTSHASCMTFGDLANKYCRGIRKLIASSHQNLFEFYSDWIMWIFADLPFTYAIRVLDVYLLEGYKVLYRVALALLSLYKVSVSSRMAHVDDFRQDMKNFVQNVGRHSTIDALLQRAFSIQLPTRKELTYLFSANKDALIHKDIHNK
;
A
#
# COMPACT_ATOMS: atom_id res chain seq x y z
N MET A 1 -38.86 -8.16 -4.86
CA MET A 1 -37.98 -9.13 -4.17
C MET A 1 -36.57 -8.68 -4.41
N THR A 2 -36.05 -7.88 -3.48
CA THR A 2 -34.70 -7.32 -3.50
C THR A 2 -33.74 -8.43 -3.07
N ILE A 3 -32.96 -8.95 -4.00
CA ILE A 3 -31.78 -9.75 -3.69
C ILE A 3 -30.77 -8.73 -3.16
N SER A 4 -30.55 -8.70 -1.84
CA SER A 4 -29.48 -7.89 -1.26
C SER A 4 -28.15 -8.42 -1.78
N GLU A 5 -27.34 -7.55 -2.38
CA GLU A 5 -26.01 -7.86 -2.86
C GLU A 5 -25.13 -8.41 -1.73
N VAL A 6 -24.21 -9.30 -2.11
CA VAL A 6 -23.56 -10.23 -1.19
C VAL A 6 -22.33 -9.56 -0.57
N ASP A 7 -22.50 -9.00 0.64
CA ASP A 7 -21.40 -8.52 1.52
C ASP A 7 -20.55 -9.68 2.07
N LYS A 8 -20.29 -10.73 1.27
CA LYS A 8 -19.59 -11.94 1.70
C LYS A 8 -18.64 -12.42 0.61
N TRP A 9 -17.44 -12.82 1.00
CA TRP A 9 -16.54 -13.53 0.11
C TRP A 9 -16.77 -15.03 0.16
N GLU A 10 -16.91 -15.63 -1.00
CA GLU A 10 -16.62 -17.06 -1.18
C GLU A 10 -15.10 -17.27 -1.29
N ILE A 11 -14.58 -18.16 -0.46
CA ILE A 11 -13.18 -18.56 -0.41
C ILE A 11 -13.09 -20.03 -0.77
N SER A 12 -12.37 -20.38 -1.83
CA SER A 12 -12.08 -21.79 -2.20
C SER A 12 -10.60 -22.12 -2.05
N SER A 13 -10.25 -23.22 -1.39
CA SER A 13 -8.84 -23.63 -1.31
C SER A 13 -8.40 -24.37 -2.56
N SER A 14 -7.27 -23.97 -3.13
CA SER A 14 -6.55 -24.75 -4.14
C SER A 14 -5.06 -24.72 -3.80
N SER A 15 -4.40 -25.88 -3.73
CA SER A 15 -2.95 -25.93 -3.55
C SER A 15 -2.27 -25.33 -4.77
N GLY A 16 -1.62 -24.17 -4.59
CA GLY A 16 -0.70 -23.64 -5.60
C GLY A 16 0.49 -24.58 -5.80
N MET A 17 1.12 -24.53 -6.97
CA MET A 17 2.33 -25.31 -7.24
C MET A 17 3.50 -24.74 -6.42
N LYS A 18 4.07 -25.53 -5.51
CA LYS A 18 5.29 -25.18 -4.76
C LYS A 18 6.53 -25.47 -5.61
N TYR A 19 6.88 -24.56 -6.52
CA TYR A 19 8.14 -24.64 -7.25
C TYR A 19 9.28 -24.09 -6.38
N GLY A 20 10.43 -24.78 -6.36
CA GLY A 20 11.67 -24.23 -5.76
C GLY A 20 11.98 -24.62 -4.32
N GLN A 21 11.11 -25.34 -3.61
CA GLN A 21 11.32 -25.70 -2.19
C GLN A 21 12.52 -26.64 -1.94
N TYR A 22 13.00 -27.32 -2.99
CA TYR A 22 14.18 -28.20 -2.93
C TYR A 22 15.42 -27.58 -3.59
N VAL A 23 15.30 -26.34 -4.06
CA VAL A 23 16.32 -25.68 -4.87
C VAL A 23 17.11 -24.73 -3.99
N ASP A 24 18.43 -24.92 -3.99
CA ASP A 24 19.37 -23.96 -3.44
C ASP A 24 19.52 -22.79 -4.41
N TRP A 25 18.68 -21.78 -4.26
CA TRP A 25 18.64 -20.61 -5.13
C TRP A 25 19.95 -19.81 -5.12
N GLU A 26 20.78 -19.95 -4.07
CA GLU A 26 22.07 -19.25 -3.97
C GLU A 26 23.13 -19.87 -4.87
N LYS A 27 22.99 -21.17 -5.17
CA LYS A 27 23.85 -21.86 -6.15
C LYS A 27 23.44 -21.61 -7.59
N ILE A 28 22.15 -21.36 -7.84
CA ILE A 28 21.63 -21.07 -9.18
C ILE A 28 21.95 -19.63 -9.59
N ASP A 29 21.85 -18.68 -8.65
CA ASP A 29 22.13 -17.26 -8.89
C ASP A 29 23.11 -16.71 -7.83
N PRO A 30 24.41 -16.93 -8.04
CA PRO A 30 25.45 -16.43 -7.12
C PRO A 30 25.47 -14.90 -7.01
N GLU A 31 25.08 -14.18 -8.07
CA GLU A 31 25.03 -12.72 -8.06
C GLU A 31 23.93 -12.23 -7.11
N ALA A 32 22.73 -12.82 -7.17
CA ALA A 32 21.66 -12.51 -6.22
C ALA A 32 22.05 -12.84 -4.78
N ALA A 33 22.81 -13.92 -4.55
CA ALA A 33 23.32 -14.26 -3.22
C ALA A 33 24.29 -13.19 -2.68
N ILE A 34 25.24 -12.71 -3.50
CA ILE A 34 26.16 -11.61 -3.14
C ILE A 34 25.38 -10.32 -2.86
N CYS A 35 24.42 -9.98 -3.71
CA CYS A 35 23.55 -8.83 -3.51
C CYS A 35 22.77 -8.93 -2.18
N TYR A 36 22.29 -10.12 -1.83
CA TYR A 36 21.61 -10.33 -0.56
C TYR A 36 22.54 -10.18 0.64
N GLN A 37 23.77 -10.70 0.59
CA GLN A 37 24.77 -10.48 1.65
C GLN A 37 25.05 -8.99 1.85
N LYS A 38 25.11 -8.21 0.76
CA LYS A 38 25.24 -6.75 0.84
C LYS A 38 24.05 -6.11 1.54
N ILE A 39 22.82 -6.57 1.28
CA ILE A 39 21.61 -6.07 1.98
C ILE A 39 21.74 -6.33 3.49
N LEU A 40 22.14 -7.55 3.89
CA LEU A 40 22.28 -7.92 5.30
C LEU A 40 23.33 -7.10 6.06
N SER A 41 24.39 -6.69 5.37
CA SER A 41 25.46 -5.88 5.97
C SER A 41 25.22 -4.37 5.92
N SER A 42 24.18 -3.91 5.20
CA SER A 42 23.93 -2.49 4.96
C SER A 42 23.17 -1.85 6.12
N ASP A 43 23.47 -0.59 6.41
CA ASP A 43 22.68 0.19 7.36
C ASP A 43 21.36 0.74 6.75
N HIS A 44 20.51 1.35 7.57
CA HIS A 44 19.22 1.89 7.10
C HIS A 44 19.37 2.97 6.01
N TYR A 45 20.44 3.77 6.06
CA TYR A 45 20.68 4.82 5.07
C TYR A 45 21.06 4.22 3.71
N GLU A 46 21.95 3.24 3.72
CA GLU A 46 22.38 2.49 2.54
C GLU A 46 21.22 1.71 1.92
N LEU A 47 20.45 0.99 2.74
CA LEU A 47 19.25 0.28 2.28
C LEU A 47 18.26 1.23 1.60
N LYS A 48 18.02 2.41 2.16
CA LYS A 48 17.17 3.43 1.54
C LYS A 48 17.71 3.86 0.17
N ALA A 49 19.01 4.07 0.03
CA ALA A 49 19.61 4.41 -1.26
C ALA A 49 19.43 3.26 -2.28
N MET A 50 19.66 2.02 -1.86
CA MET A 50 19.49 0.82 -2.66
C MET A 50 18.03 0.60 -3.12
N GLY A 51 17.05 0.83 -2.25
CA GLY A 51 15.63 0.72 -2.60
C GLY A 51 15.22 1.75 -3.66
N ARG A 52 15.74 2.97 -3.56
CA ARG A 52 15.49 4.05 -4.53
C ARG A 52 16.06 3.75 -5.91
N THR A 53 17.24 3.13 -5.99
CA THR A 53 17.87 2.74 -7.27
C THR A 53 17.35 1.42 -7.83
N GLY A 54 16.55 0.67 -7.05
CA GLY A 54 16.01 -0.61 -7.49
C GLY A 54 17.01 -1.75 -7.40
N PHE A 55 17.91 -1.71 -6.41
CA PHE A 55 18.99 -2.68 -6.22
C PHE A 55 18.50 -4.13 -6.14
N TRP A 56 17.41 -4.39 -5.42
CA TRP A 56 16.78 -5.73 -5.33
C TRP A 56 15.58 -5.87 -6.26
N SER A 57 15.51 -5.06 -7.32
CA SER A 57 14.33 -5.08 -8.17
C SER A 57 14.22 -6.36 -9.02
N MET A 58 15.33 -7.05 -9.23
CA MET A 58 15.41 -8.38 -9.81
C MET A 58 16.63 -9.11 -9.20
N PRO A 59 16.62 -10.46 -9.16
CA PRO A 59 15.49 -11.34 -9.47
C PRO A 59 14.38 -11.29 -8.40
N HIS A 60 13.25 -11.95 -8.67
CA HIS A 60 12.12 -12.05 -7.75
C HIS A 60 12.52 -12.54 -6.35
N THR A 61 13.40 -13.54 -6.29
CA THR A 61 13.93 -14.13 -5.05
C THR A 61 14.72 -13.14 -4.20
N LEU A 62 15.51 -12.27 -4.83
CA LEU A 62 16.26 -11.22 -4.13
C LEU A 62 15.31 -10.20 -3.49
N ARG A 63 14.25 -9.79 -4.20
CA ARG A 63 13.23 -8.90 -3.61
C ARG A 63 12.52 -9.56 -2.43
N ALA A 64 12.12 -10.83 -2.55
CA ALA A 64 11.48 -11.56 -1.47
C ALA A 64 12.36 -11.60 -0.20
N LYS A 65 13.64 -11.96 -0.37
CA LYS A 65 14.62 -11.95 0.73
C LYS A 65 14.83 -10.54 1.32
N ALA A 66 14.87 -9.50 0.47
CA ALA A 66 14.97 -8.12 0.90
C ALA A 66 13.75 -7.68 1.73
N TYR A 67 12.53 -8.01 1.29
CA TYR A 67 11.30 -7.69 2.02
C TYR A 67 11.28 -8.35 3.38
N GLN A 68 11.63 -9.63 3.45
CA GLN A 68 11.76 -10.34 4.70
C GLN A 68 12.71 -9.59 5.64
N HIS A 69 13.96 -9.33 5.20
CA HIS A 69 14.95 -8.64 6.04
C HIS A 69 14.48 -7.25 6.50
N ILE A 70 13.96 -6.43 5.59
CA ILE A 70 13.51 -5.06 5.89
C ILE A 70 12.34 -5.08 6.87
N ILE A 71 11.35 -5.94 6.66
CA ILE A 71 10.15 -6.00 7.50
C ILE A 71 10.49 -6.49 8.91
N HIS A 72 11.39 -7.47 9.04
CA HIS A 72 11.87 -7.92 10.35
C HIS A 72 12.61 -6.83 11.13
N SER A 73 13.13 -5.80 10.44
CA SER A 73 13.77 -4.64 11.07
C SER A 73 12.80 -3.52 11.47
N ILE A 74 11.51 -3.64 11.14
CA ILE A 74 10.50 -2.65 11.53
C ILE A 74 10.21 -2.79 13.03
N GLU A 75 10.50 -1.72 13.77
CA GLU A 75 10.09 -1.60 15.18
C GLU A 75 8.57 -1.73 15.28
N SER A 76 8.10 -2.85 15.82
CA SER A 76 6.68 -3.20 15.97
C SER A 76 6.48 -4.12 17.17
N THR A 77 5.24 -4.28 17.63
CA THR A 77 4.91 -5.28 18.67
C THR A 77 4.68 -6.67 18.09
N SER A 78 4.71 -6.81 16.76
CA SER A 78 4.63 -8.07 16.02
C SER A 78 5.85 -8.95 16.30
N THR A 79 5.63 -10.27 16.37
CA THR A 79 6.69 -11.24 16.68
C THR A 79 6.58 -12.46 15.79
N THR A 80 7.57 -13.36 15.87
CA THR A 80 7.51 -14.65 15.18
C THR A 80 6.29 -15.51 15.58
N ALA A 81 5.67 -15.24 16.74
CA ALA A 81 4.44 -15.90 17.18
C ALA A 81 3.22 -15.55 16.30
N ASP A 82 3.32 -14.56 15.42
CA ASP A 82 2.27 -14.24 14.47
C ASP A 82 2.03 -15.37 13.46
N VAL A 83 3.06 -16.18 13.18
CA VAL A 83 2.95 -17.36 12.30
C VAL A 83 2.00 -18.39 12.93
N ASP A 84 2.21 -18.72 14.21
CA ASP A 84 1.34 -19.61 14.97
C ASP A 84 -0.06 -19.02 15.14
N THR A 85 -0.13 -17.70 15.34
CA THR A 85 -1.39 -16.96 15.44
C THR A 85 -2.18 -17.06 14.14
N TYR A 86 -1.54 -16.92 12.98
CA TYR A 86 -2.19 -17.08 11.69
C TYR A 86 -2.78 -18.48 11.53
N HIS A 87 -2.00 -19.53 11.82
CA HIS A 87 -2.47 -20.90 11.70
C HIS A 87 -3.64 -21.19 12.65
N GLY A 88 -3.57 -20.71 13.90
CA GLY A 88 -4.66 -20.84 14.87
C GLY A 88 -5.94 -20.10 14.43
N LEU A 89 -5.81 -18.87 13.95
CA LEU A 89 -6.94 -18.08 13.42
C LEU A 89 -7.55 -18.72 12.18
N ALA A 90 -6.71 -19.10 11.21
CA ALA A 90 -7.16 -19.72 9.97
C ALA A 90 -7.87 -21.05 10.24
N GLY A 91 -7.34 -21.88 11.13
CA GLY A 91 -7.97 -23.13 11.56
C GLY A 91 -9.35 -22.89 12.20
N LYS A 92 -9.47 -21.89 13.07
CA LYS A 92 -10.74 -21.52 13.72
C LYS A 92 -11.77 -20.94 12.75
N LEU A 93 -11.33 -20.11 11.81
CA LEU A 93 -12.22 -19.31 10.94
C LEU A 93 -12.67 -20.07 9.69
N PHE A 94 -11.82 -20.94 9.14
CA PHE A 94 -12.10 -21.64 7.89
C PHE A 94 -12.32 -23.15 8.08
N GLY A 95 -11.86 -23.73 9.20
CA GLY A 95 -12.01 -25.17 9.47
C GLY A 95 -11.39 -26.06 8.37
N GLU A 96 -11.88 -27.29 8.26
CA GLU A 96 -11.50 -28.24 7.20
C GLU A 96 -12.26 -28.02 5.88
N PHE A 97 -13.33 -27.22 5.90
CA PHE A 97 -14.21 -27.05 4.75
C PHE A 97 -13.66 -25.99 3.77
N GLN A 98 -13.38 -26.46 2.56
CA GLN A 98 -12.72 -25.72 1.48
C GLN A 98 -13.58 -24.62 0.83
N THR A 99 -14.76 -24.30 1.38
CA THR A 99 -15.63 -23.21 0.96
C THR A 99 -16.25 -22.52 2.17
N SER A 100 -15.99 -21.23 2.34
CA SER A 100 -16.53 -20.43 3.45
C SER A 100 -17.05 -19.08 2.96
N THR A 101 -18.12 -18.58 3.59
CA THR A 101 -18.70 -17.26 3.35
C THR A 101 -18.45 -16.35 4.55
N HIS A 102 -17.47 -15.46 4.43
CA HIS A 102 -17.14 -14.48 5.48
C HIS A 102 -17.50 -13.08 5.02
N PRO A 103 -17.97 -12.20 5.91
CA PRO A 103 -18.19 -10.80 5.57
C PRO A 103 -16.87 -10.13 5.20
N PHE A 104 -16.93 -9.05 4.42
CA PHE A 104 -15.75 -8.25 4.19
C PHE A 104 -15.23 -7.67 5.51
N PRO A 105 -13.90 -7.56 5.68
CA PRO A 105 -13.32 -6.86 6.81
C PRO A 105 -13.90 -5.45 6.98
N LYS A 106 -14.09 -5.03 8.24
CA LYS A 106 -14.73 -3.74 8.57
C LYS A 106 -13.97 -2.54 8.01
N PHE A 107 -12.65 -2.69 7.87
CA PHE A 107 -11.76 -1.65 7.36
C PHE A 107 -11.80 -1.48 5.84
N MET A 108 -12.60 -2.29 5.12
CA MET A 108 -12.80 -2.23 3.67
C MET A 108 -14.20 -1.72 3.39
N GLU A 109 -14.34 -0.62 2.62
CA GLU A 109 -15.67 -0.07 2.27
C GLU A 109 -16.42 -0.94 1.26
N ASP A 110 -15.75 -1.36 0.16
CA ASP A 110 -16.44 -2.00 -0.98
C ASP A 110 -16.01 -3.46 -1.22
N GLY A 111 -15.22 -4.04 -0.31
CA GLY A 111 -14.71 -5.41 -0.46
C GLY A 111 -13.73 -5.60 -1.63
N GLU A 112 -13.26 -4.51 -2.26
CA GLU A 112 -12.37 -4.57 -3.41
C GLU A 112 -10.93 -4.95 -3.01
N ILE A 113 -10.34 -5.86 -3.79
CA ILE A 113 -8.96 -6.29 -3.65
C ILE A 113 -8.25 -6.03 -4.98
N PRO A 114 -7.25 -5.11 -5.01
CA PRO A 114 -6.39 -4.95 -6.17
C PRO A 114 -5.65 -6.26 -6.48
N ARG A 115 -6.09 -6.94 -7.53
CA ARG A 115 -5.61 -8.29 -7.84
C ARG A 115 -4.15 -8.34 -8.30
N TYR A 116 -3.68 -7.26 -8.95
CA TYR A 116 -2.38 -7.23 -9.62
C TYR A 116 -2.16 -8.50 -10.47
N CYS A 117 -1.14 -9.30 -10.16
CA CYS A 117 -0.80 -10.53 -10.86
C CYS A 117 -1.21 -11.80 -10.08
N LEU A 118 -2.02 -11.69 -9.02
CA LEU A 118 -2.49 -12.86 -8.28
C LEU A 118 -3.43 -13.70 -9.15
N ASN A 119 -3.20 -15.01 -9.13
CA ASN A 119 -4.15 -15.98 -9.69
C ASN A 119 -5.35 -16.19 -8.73
N LYS A 120 -6.26 -17.09 -9.06
CA LYS A 120 -7.46 -17.34 -8.22
C LYS A 120 -7.09 -17.83 -6.82
N ALA A 121 -6.07 -18.68 -6.70
CA ALA A 121 -5.57 -19.18 -5.42
C ALA A 121 -4.99 -18.03 -4.57
N GLY A 122 -4.13 -17.20 -5.17
CA GLY A 122 -3.55 -16.03 -4.50
C GLY A 122 -4.60 -15.03 -4.04
N LEU A 123 -5.64 -14.79 -4.83
CA LEU A 123 -6.76 -13.94 -4.41
C LEU A 123 -7.51 -14.54 -3.20
N ASN A 124 -7.71 -15.85 -3.17
CA ASN A 124 -8.35 -16.52 -2.03
C ASN A 124 -7.46 -16.47 -0.78
N SER A 125 -6.14 -16.62 -0.93
CA SER A 125 -5.18 -16.41 0.15
C SER A 125 -5.21 -14.99 0.69
N ALA A 126 -5.26 -13.97 -0.18
CA ALA A 126 -5.39 -12.57 0.23
C ALA A 126 -6.68 -12.34 1.05
N LYS A 127 -7.82 -12.89 0.62
CA LYS A 127 -9.09 -12.84 1.37
C LYS A 127 -8.95 -13.46 2.76
N LYS A 128 -8.35 -14.65 2.87
CA LYS A 128 -8.13 -15.34 4.15
C LYS A 128 -7.27 -14.50 5.09
N ILE A 129 -6.15 -13.98 4.59
CA ILE A 129 -5.24 -13.12 5.36
C ILE A 129 -5.99 -11.89 5.86
N LEU A 130 -6.73 -11.20 5.00
CA LEU A 130 -7.51 -10.02 5.36
C LEU A 130 -8.56 -10.28 6.45
N ILE A 131 -9.24 -11.43 6.40
CA ILE A 131 -10.18 -11.85 7.46
C ILE A 131 -9.45 -12.15 8.76
N CYS A 132 -8.29 -12.82 8.72
CA CYS A 132 -7.48 -13.05 9.92
C CYS A 132 -7.00 -11.71 10.51
N VAL A 133 -6.58 -10.75 9.68
CA VAL A 133 -6.15 -9.41 10.11
C VAL A 133 -7.30 -8.67 10.79
N ASN A 134 -8.52 -8.74 10.24
CA ASN A 134 -9.72 -8.16 10.86
C ASN A 134 -10.04 -8.73 12.25
N HIS A 135 -9.76 -10.02 12.46
CA HIS A 135 -9.93 -10.65 13.78
C HIS A 135 -8.80 -10.30 14.75
N HIS A 136 -7.58 -10.18 14.24
CA HIS A 136 -6.40 -9.92 15.06
C HIS A 136 -6.32 -8.45 15.50
N PHE A 137 -6.77 -7.52 14.65
CA PHE A 137 -6.76 -6.08 14.91
C PHE A 137 -8.18 -5.50 14.88
N PRO A 138 -9.01 -5.75 15.91
CA PRO A 138 -10.39 -5.28 15.95
C PRO A 138 -10.52 -3.74 15.98
N ASP A 139 -9.45 -3.03 16.38
CA ASP A 139 -9.39 -1.57 16.44
C ASP A 139 -9.14 -0.91 15.08
N VAL A 140 -8.71 -1.68 14.07
CA VAL A 140 -8.53 -1.18 12.70
C VAL A 140 -9.90 -1.09 12.05
N SER A 141 -10.47 0.11 12.07
CA SER A 141 -11.82 0.38 11.57
C SER A 141 -11.87 0.89 10.14
N TYR A 142 -10.75 1.42 9.61
CA TYR A 142 -10.68 1.91 8.24
C TYR A 142 -9.23 1.94 7.74
N CYS A 143 -8.93 1.18 6.68
CA CYS A 143 -7.61 1.14 6.06
C CYS A 143 -7.73 0.71 4.59
N PRO A 144 -7.95 1.67 3.66
CA PRO A 144 -8.24 1.36 2.27
C PRO A 144 -7.06 0.71 1.52
N ILE A 145 -5.84 0.85 2.03
CA ILE A 145 -4.64 0.28 1.40
C ILE A 145 -4.32 -1.14 1.85
N LEU A 146 -5.00 -1.68 2.87
CA LEU A 146 -4.57 -2.94 3.48
C LEU A 146 -4.71 -4.12 2.51
N SER A 147 -5.79 -4.16 1.73
CA SER A 147 -6.01 -5.18 0.69
C SER A 147 -4.95 -5.15 -0.41
N ALA A 148 -4.50 -3.95 -0.78
CA ALA A 148 -3.41 -3.78 -1.73
C ALA A 148 -2.06 -4.25 -1.17
N LEU A 149 -1.74 -3.88 0.08
CA LEU A 149 -0.51 -4.30 0.74
C LEU A 149 -0.45 -5.81 0.91
N VAL A 150 -1.55 -6.45 1.32
CA VAL A 150 -1.65 -7.92 1.38
C VAL A 150 -1.38 -8.51 0.00
N SER A 151 -2.04 -7.98 -1.03
CA SER A 151 -1.88 -8.51 -2.38
C SER A 151 -0.45 -8.37 -2.89
N LEU A 152 0.21 -7.22 -2.68
CA LEU A 152 1.59 -6.99 -3.10
C LEU A 152 2.58 -7.86 -2.33
N LEU A 153 2.48 -7.91 -1.00
CA LEU A 153 3.41 -8.70 -0.16
C LEU A 153 3.25 -10.20 -0.40
N LEU A 154 2.03 -10.67 -0.70
CA LEU A 154 1.78 -12.08 -1.01
C LEU A 154 2.52 -12.55 -2.28
N HIS A 155 2.85 -11.67 -3.23
CA HIS A 155 3.68 -12.06 -4.39
C HIS A 155 5.08 -12.50 -3.95
N PHE A 156 5.59 -11.94 -2.85
CA PHE A 156 6.96 -12.14 -2.38
C PHE A 156 7.02 -12.91 -1.06
N SER A 157 5.88 -13.44 -0.61
CA SER A 157 5.81 -14.27 0.57
C SER A 157 5.89 -15.75 0.19
N GLU A 158 6.57 -16.54 1.02
CA GLU A 158 6.63 -18.00 0.88
C GLU A 158 5.25 -18.64 1.08
N ASP A 159 4.47 -18.13 2.03
CA ASP A 159 3.13 -18.59 2.33
C ASP A 159 2.24 -17.48 2.93
N GLU A 160 0.99 -17.85 3.28
CA GLU A 160 0.02 -16.94 3.87
C GLU A 160 0.45 -16.43 5.26
N ALA A 161 1.17 -17.23 6.04
CA ALA A 161 1.57 -16.89 7.40
C ALA A 161 2.69 -15.84 7.41
N GLN A 162 3.66 -15.96 6.50
CA GLN A 162 4.69 -14.95 6.31
C GLN A 162 4.09 -13.62 5.82
N CYS A 163 3.13 -13.66 4.90
CA CYS A 163 2.42 -12.46 4.46
C CYS A 163 1.62 -11.84 5.61
N PHE A 164 0.93 -12.66 6.42
CA PHE A 164 0.20 -12.20 7.59
C PHE A 164 1.11 -11.51 8.61
N HIS A 165 2.24 -12.13 8.97
CA HIS A 165 3.25 -11.53 9.85
C HIS A 165 3.73 -10.18 9.31
N SER A 166 4.04 -10.12 8.01
CA SER A 166 4.49 -8.87 7.37
C SER A 166 3.46 -7.74 7.49
N ILE A 167 2.18 -8.06 7.38
CA ILE A 167 1.09 -7.11 7.59
C ILE A 167 0.97 -6.73 9.07
N CYS A 168 1.09 -7.68 9.99
CA CYS A 168 1.11 -7.41 11.43
C CYS A 168 2.21 -6.43 11.80
N SER A 169 3.43 -6.56 11.27
CA SER A 169 4.52 -5.63 11.54
C SER A 169 4.23 -4.21 11.02
N LEU A 170 3.57 -4.09 9.86
CA LEU A 170 3.17 -2.79 9.30
C LEU A 170 1.98 -2.14 10.02
N VAL A 171 1.09 -2.94 10.61
CA VAL A 171 -0.06 -2.44 11.40
C VAL A 171 0.40 -2.09 12.81
N SER A 172 1.18 -2.94 13.46
CA SER A 172 1.60 -2.80 14.87
C SER A 172 2.94 -2.08 15.06
N TYR A 173 3.34 -1.26 14.10
CA TYR A 173 4.56 -0.46 14.17
C TYR A 173 4.56 0.46 15.40
N THR A 174 5.72 0.63 16.03
CA THR A 174 5.87 1.46 17.25
C THR A 174 6.75 2.69 17.03
N ASP A 175 7.49 2.77 15.90
CA ASP A 175 8.30 3.94 15.57
C ASP A 175 7.41 5.17 15.28
N LEU A 176 7.30 6.05 16.27
CA LEU A 176 6.56 7.32 16.19
C LEU A 176 7.11 8.28 15.11
N LYS A 177 8.35 8.08 14.65
CA LYS A 177 8.98 8.87 13.57
C LYS A 177 8.68 8.28 12.20
N LYS A 178 8.18 7.05 12.10
CA LYS A 178 7.92 6.33 10.84
C LYS A 178 6.54 5.67 10.87
N ARG A 179 5.53 6.47 10.55
CA ARG A 179 4.19 5.98 10.26
C ARG A 179 4.17 5.09 9.01
N TYR A 180 3.42 4.01 9.06
CA TYR A 180 3.15 3.13 7.91
C TYR A 180 1.68 3.14 7.53
N ILE A 181 0.79 2.79 8.46
CA ILE A 181 -0.63 2.55 8.14
C ILE A 181 -1.52 3.50 8.97
N ASP A 182 -2.48 4.13 8.30
CA ASP A 182 -3.61 4.79 8.96
C ASP A 182 -4.69 3.73 9.24
N GLN A 183 -5.21 3.69 10.46
CA GLN A 183 -6.04 2.58 10.94
C GLN A 183 -7.51 2.94 11.17
N THR A 184 -7.83 4.23 11.14
CA THR A 184 -9.19 4.76 11.37
C THR A 184 -9.57 5.80 10.32
N PHE A 185 -10.88 6.01 10.15
CA PHE A 185 -11.39 6.99 9.19
C PHE A 185 -10.82 8.38 9.48
N LEU A 186 -10.80 8.79 10.75
CA LEU A 186 -10.20 10.03 11.22
C LEU A 186 -8.73 10.17 10.79
N THR A 187 -7.91 9.13 10.98
CA THR A 187 -6.49 9.17 10.58
C THR A 187 -6.31 9.24 9.06
N SER A 188 -7.11 8.49 8.30
CA SER A 188 -7.06 8.54 6.83
C SER A 188 -7.49 9.92 6.31
N HIS A 189 -8.53 10.51 6.91
CA HIS A 189 -9.04 11.83 6.57
C HIS A 189 -8.03 12.94 6.91
N ALA A 190 -7.35 12.84 8.05
CA ALA A 190 -6.25 13.74 8.41
C ALA A 190 -5.05 13.62 7.44
N SER A 191 -4.76 12.41 6.95
CA SER A 191 -3.74 12.19 5.91
C SER A 191 -4.17 12.78 4.57
N CYS A 192 -5.45 12.69 4.18
CA CYS A 192 -5.99 13.36 3.00
C CYS A 192 -5.83 14.89 3.11
N MET A 193 -6.21 15.50 4.24
CA MET A 193 -6.01 16.94 4.47
C MET A 193 -4.53 17.33 4.37
N THR A 194 -3.65 16.53 4.99
CA THR A 194 -2.19 16.73 4.92
C THR A 194 -1.68 16.66 3.48
N PHE A 195 -2.15 15.68 2.70
CA PHE A 195 -1.84 15.62 1.28
C PHE A 195 -2.34 16.86 0.53
N GLY A 196 -3.57 17.32 0.81
CA GLY A 196 -4.13 18.54 0.22
C GLY A 196 -3.29 19.79 0.50
N ASP A 197 -2.80 19.96 1.73
CA ASP A 197 -1.90 21.06 2.11
C ASP A 197 -0.58 21.01 1.32
N LEU A 198 0.01 19.81 1.19
CA LEU A 198 1.21 19.60 0.40
C LEU A 198 0.94 19.84 -1.10
N ALA A 199 -0.17 19.36 -1.64
CA ALA A 199 -0.56 19.55 -3.04
C ALA A 199 -0.73 21.02 -3.38
N ASN A 200 -1.34 21.80 -2.48
CA ASN A 200 -1.47 23.25 -2.64
C ASN A 200 -0.10 23.97 -2.65
N LYS A 201 0.86 23.49 -1.87
CA LYS A 201 2.22 24.05 -1.80
C LYS A 201 3.07 23.68 -3.02
N TYR A 202 3.08 22.40 -3.41
CA TYR A 202 4.02 21.85 -4.40
C TYR A 202 3.44 21.73 -5.81
N CYS A 203 2.11 21.61 -5.97
CA CYS A 203 1.43 21.49 -7.27
C CYS A 203 0.58 22.73 -7.57
N ARG A 204 1.20 23.93 -7.55
CA ARG A 204 0.48 25.21 -7.74
C ARG A 204 -0.40 25.19 -8.99
N GLY A 205 -1.62 25.69 -8.86
CA GLY A 205 -2.60 25.79 -9.97
C GLY A 205 -3.50 24.57 -10.15
N ILE A 206 -3.18 23.41 -9.57
CA ILE A 206 -4.07 22.24 -9.64
C ILE A 206 -5.41 22.50 -8.94
N ARG A 207 -5.39 23.24 -7.82
CA ARG A 207 -6.59 23.68 -7.12
C ARG A 207 -7.51 24.52 -8.01
N LYS A 208 -6.95 25.43 -8.81
CA LYS A 208 -7.75 26.24 -9.75
C LYS A 208 -8.34 25.38 -10.86
N LEU A 209 -7.56 24.41 -11.35
CA LEU A 209 -7.94 23.48 -12.41
C LEU A 209 -9.09 22.56 -11.98
N ILE A 210 -9.05 22.04 -10.75
CA ILE A 210 -10.12 21.18 -10.24
C ILE A 210 -11.29 22.01 -9.75
N ALA A 211 -11.07 23.15 -9.07
CA ALA A 211 -12.18 23.98 -8.60
C ALA A 211 -12.96 24.68 -9.72
N SER A 212 -12.44 24.73 -10.95
CA SER A 212 -13.24 25.13 -12.12
C SER A 212 -14.21 24.04 -12.57
N SER A 213 -14.07 22.80 -12.09
CA SER A 213 -15.10 21.79 -12.20
C SER A 213 -16.04 21.89 -10.99
N HIS A 214 -17.27 21.41 -11.13
CA HIS A 214 -18.23 21.37 -10.02
C HIS A 214 -17.86 20.34 -8.93
N GLN A 215 -16.69 19.71 -9.03
CA GLN A 215 -16.27 18.66 -8.11
C GLN A 215 -15.64 19.22 -6.83
N ASN A 216 -15.92 18.53 -5.73
CA ASN A 216 -15.32 18.85 -4.45
C ASN A 216 -13.83 18.47 -4.47
N LEU A 217 -12.95 19.45 -4.25
CA LEU A 217 -11.50 19.23 -4.22
C LEU A 217 -11.09 18.19 -3.16
N PHE A 218 -11.81 18.13 -2.05
CA PHE A 218 -11.56 17.15 -0.99
C PHE A 218 -11.85 15.73 -1.47
N GLU A 219 -12.97 15.51 -2.17
CA GLU A 219 -13.32 14.21 -2.76
C GLU A 219 -12.33 13.80 -3.85
N PHE A 220 -11.77 14.74 -4.59
CA PHE A 220 -10.70 14.43 -5.52
C PHE A 220 -9.43 13.96 -4.78
N TYR A 221 -9.06 14.66 -3.70
CA TYR A 221 -7.88 14.29 -2.92
C TYR A 221 -8.09 13.07 -2.03
N SER A 222 -9.31 12.64 -1.71
CA SER A 222 -9.54 11.46 -0.87
C SER A 222 -8.98 10.17 -1.49
N ASP A 223 -8.88 10.12 -2.82
CA ASP A 223 -8.34 8.98 -3.55
C ASP A 223 -6.80 8.99 -3.65
N TRP A 224 -6.11 9.98 -3.08
CA TRP A 224 -4.67 10.19 -3.31
C TRP A 224 -3.79 8.95 -3.06
N ILE A 225 -4.20 8.15 -2.07
CA ILE A 225 -3.52 6.93 -1.67
C ILE A 225 -3.88 5.75 -2.59
N MET A 226 -5.10 5.75 -3.12
CA MET A 226 -5.60 4.74 -4.07
C MET A 226 -4.91 4.88 -5.43
N TRP A 227 -4.52 6.09 -5.81
CA TRP A 227 -3.65 6.30 -6.98
C TRP A 227 -2.40 5.43 -6.89
N ILE A 228 -1.83 5.24 -5.69
CA ILE A 228 -0.60 4.48 -5.51
C ILE A 228 -0.86 2.98 -5.40
N PHE A 229 -1.83 2.58 -4.58
CA PHE A 229 -1.99 1.18 -4.18
C PHE A 229 -3.17 0.45 -4.84
N ALA A 230 -3.98 1.13 -5.64
CA ALA A 230 -5.04 0.50 -6.43
C ALA A 230 -4.88 0.75 -7.92
N ASP A 231 -4.46 1.97 -8.31
CA ASP A 231 -4.48 2.38 -9.71
C ASP A 231 -3.14 2.25 -10.42
N LEU A 232 -2.00 2.35 -9.72
CA LEU A 232 -0.69 2.18 -10.36
C LEU A 232 -0.54 0.75 -10.91
N PRO A 233 0.03 0.59 -12.13
CA PRO A 233 0.40 -0.73 -12.63
C PRO A 233 1.34 -1.45 -11.68
N PHE A 234 1.24 -2.78 -11.61
CA PHE A 234 2.00 -3.62 -10.68
C PHE A 234 3.50 -3.28 -10.61
N THR A 235 4.16 -3.11 -11.76
CA THR A 235 5.60 -2.80 -11.84
C THR A 235 5.97 -1.45 -11.24
N TYR A 236 5.04 -0.49 -11.23
CA TYR A 236 5.22 0.79 -10.56
C TYR A 236 4.93 0.67 -9.07
N ALA A 237 3.79 0.05 -8.71
CA ALA A 237 3.38 -0.14 -7.32
C ALA A 237 4.45 -0.89 -6.51
N ILE A 238 5.06 -1.95 -7.07
CA ILE A 238 6.09 -2.71 -6.37
C ILE A 238 7.39 -1.91 -6.15
N ARG A 239 7.73 -1.02 -7.09
CA ARG A 239 8.88 -0.13 -6.95
C ARG A 239 8.64 0.98 -5.93
N VAL A 240 7.38 1.40 -5.74
CA VAL A 240 6.98 2.25 -4.61
C VAL A 240 7.05 1.47 -3.30
N LEU A 241 6.59 0.22 -3.27
CA LEU A 241 6.65 -0.65 -2.10
C LEU A 241 8.09 -0.86 -1.61
N ASP A 242 9.04 -1.09 -2.53
CA ASP A 242 10.48 -1.23 -2.24
C ASP A 242 11.02 -0.09 -1.36
N VAL A 243 10.54 1.14 -1.56
CA VAL A 243 10.98 2.31 -0.79
C VAL A 243 10.07 2.61 0.40
N TYR A 244 8.78 2.31 0.29
CA TYR A 244 7.80 2.50 1.36
C TYR A 244 8.14 1.64 2.59
N LEU A 245 8.58 0.39 2.42
CA LEU A 245 8.98 -0.46 3.55
C LEU A 245 10.16 0.12 4.35
N LEU A 246 10.99 0.98 3.75
CA LEU A 246 12.14 1.60 4.43
C LEU A 246 11.82 2.99 4.97
N GLU A 247 11.07 3.79 4.21
CA GLU A 247 10.84 5.21 4.49
C GLU A 247 9.48 5.49 5.13
N GLY A 248 8.52 4.58 5.04
CA GLY A 248 7.15 4.76 5.53
C GLY A 248 6.37 5.81 4.75
N TYR A 249 5.33 6.35 5.39
CA TYR A 249 4.28 7.18 4.78
C TYR A 249 4.79 8.40 3.98
N LYS A 250 5.95 8.94 4.35
CA LYS A 250 6.53 10.12 3.67
C LYS A 250 6.78 9.88 2.18
N VAL A 251 7.14 8.66 1.77
CA VAL A 251 7.35 8.37 0.34
C VAL A 251 6.04 8.43 -0.45
N LEU A 252 4.91 8.06 0.18
CA LEU A 252 3.61 8.04 -0.47
C LEU A 252 3.18 9.45 -0.85
N TYR A 253 3.38 10.45 0.03
CA TYR A 253 3.15 11.86 -0.33
C TYR A 253 4.02 12.30 -1.51
N ARG A 254 5.29 11.87 -1.59
CA ARG A 254 6.18 12.22 -2.70
C ARG A 254 5.66 11.67 -4.02
N VAL A 255 5.27 10.40 -4.04
CA VAL A 255 4.77 9.71 -5.23
C VAL A 255 3.44 10.31 -5.66
N ALA A 256 2.50 10.53 -4.75
CA ALA A 256 1.21 11.15 -5.07
C ALA A 256 1.37 12.57 -5.63
N LEU A 257 2.28 13.39 -5.08
CA LEU A 257 2.58 14.71 -5.64
C LEU A 257 3.22 14.63 -7.03
N ALA A 258 4.11 13.65 -7.26
CA ALA A 258 4.70 13.44 -8.58
C ALA A 258 3.65 13.01 -9.62
N LEU A 259 2.73 12.11 -9.24
CA LEU A 259 1.59 11.70 -10.06
C LEU A 259 0.66 12.89 -10.35
N LEU A 260 0.31 13.68 -9.33
CA LEU A 260 -0.53 14.86 -9.48
C LEU A 260 0.11 15.91 -10.39
N SER A 261 1.42 16.10 -10.29
CA SER A 261 2.18 17.01 -11.15
C SER A 261 2.17 16.55 -12.61
N LEU A 262 2.36 15.24 -12.86
CA LEU A 262 2.27 14.66 -14.20
C LEU A 262 0.85 14.75 -14.77
N TYR A 263 -0.15 14.43 -13.96
CA TYR A 263 -1.55 14.53 -14.33
C TYR A 263 -1.92 15.95 -14.74
N LYS A 264 -1.51 16.94 -13.94
CA LYS A 264 -1.71 18.36 -14.26
C LYS A 264 -1.21 18.70 -15.67
N VAL A 265 0.00 18.25 -16.03
CA VAL A 265 0.57 18.50 -17.37
C VAL A 265 -0.27 17.81 -18.44
N SER A 266 -0.65 16.55 -18.23
CA SER A 266 -1.47 15.78 -19.16
C SER A 266 -2.83 16.43 -19.43
N VAL A 267 -3.53 16.85 -18.37
CA VAL A 267 -4.92 17.32 -18.47
C VAL A 267 -5.04 18.79 -18.89
N SER A 268 -3.96 19.58 -18.77
CA SER A 268 -3.99 21.03 -19.02
C SER A 268 -4.52 21.42 -20.41
N SER A 269 -4.31 20.60 -21.44
CA SER A 269 -4.79 20.89 -22.80
C SER A 269 -6.23 20.43 -23.08
N ARG A 270 -6.82 19.59 -22.22
CA ARG A 270 -8.14 18.98 -22.43
C ARG A 270 -9.14 19.23 -21.29
N MET A 271 -8.79 20.10 -20.34
CA MET A 271 -9.56 20.28 -19.10
C MET A 271 -11.04 20.60 -19.31
N ALA A 272 -11.39 21.31 -20.39
CA ALA A 272 -12.77 21.66 -20.73
C ALA A 272 -13.64 20.44 -21.13
N HIS A 273 -13.02 19.28 -21.35
CA HIS A 273 -13.67 18.03 -21.75
C HIS A 273 -13.62 16.97 -20.65
N VAL A 274 -13.21 17.33 -19.43
CA VAL A 274 -13.15 16.41 -18.30
C VAL A 274 -14.35 16.64 -17.40
N ASP A 275 -15.32 15.72 -17.48
CA ASP A 275 -16.53 15.75 -16.67
C ASP A 275 -16.26 15.26 -15.23
N ASP A 276 -15.41 14.24 -15.10
CA ASP A 276 -15.03 13.65 -13.82
C ASP A 276 -13.50 13.53 -13.68
N PHE A 277 -12.91 14.43 -12.89
CA PHE A 277 -11.46 14.42 -12.65
C PHE A 277 -11.02 13.22 -11.81
N ARG A 278 -11.87 12.63 -10.96
CA ARG A 278 -11.51 11.43 -10.18
C ARG A 278 -11.31 10.25 -11.12
N GLN A 279 -12.29 10.02 -12.00
CA GLN A 279 -12.18 8.96 -13.00
C GLN A 279 -11.07 9.22 -14.03
N ASP A 280 -10.87 10.46 -14.48
CA ASP A 280 -9.77 10.80 -15.40
C ASP A 280 -8.39 10.62 -14.73
N MET A 281 -8.24 10.98 -13.46
CA MET A 281 -7.01 10.73 -12.68
C MET A 281 -6.76 9.23 -12.52
N LYS A 282 -7.78 8.44 -12.17
CA LYS A 282 -7.68 6.98 -12.11
C LYS A 282 -7.20 6.39 -13.44
N ASN A 283 -7.84 6.78 -14.55
CA ASN A 283 -7.46 6.34 -15.90
C ASN A 283 -6.03 6.76 -16.26
N PHE A 284 -5.63 7.98 -15.90
CA PHE A 284 -4.29 8.51 -16.11
C PHE A 284 -3.24 7.66 -15.37
N VAL A 285 -3.48 7.35 -14.09
CA VAL A 285 -2.55 6.60 -13.25
C VAL A 285 -2.41 5.15 -13.73
N GLN A 286 -3.51 4.50 -14.11
CA GLN A 286 -3.49 3.16 -14.72
C GLN A 286 -2.68 3.12 -16.03
N ASN A 287 -2.55 4.25 -16.72
CA ASN A 287 -1.78 4.40 -17.96
C ASN A 287 -0.51 5.24 -17.79
N VAL A 288 0.01 5.39 -16.56
CA VAL A 288 1.15 6.28 -16.26
C VAL A 288 2.39 5.99 -17.11
N GLY A 289 2.57 4.75 -17.57
CA GLY A 289 3.67 4.36 -18.46
C GLY A 289 3.70 5.09 -19.80
N ARG A 290 2.58 5.67 -20.24
CA ARG A 290 2.53 6.54 -21.43
C ARG A 290 3.12 7.93 -21.17
N HIS A 291 3.30 8.30 -19.90
CA HIS A 291 3.67 9.66 -19.47
C HIS A 291 4.99 9.71 -18.71
N SER A 292 5.38 8.63 -18.03
CA SER A 292 6.62 8.55 -17.25
C SER A 292 7.08 7.11 -17.07
N THR A 293 8.37 6.86 -17.23
CA THR A 293 8.98 5.61 -16.78
C THR A 293 8.94 5.53 -15.25
N ILE A 294 9.13 4.31 -14.70
CA ILE A 294 9.21 4.07 -13.26
C ILE A 294 10.32 4.93 -12.64
N ASP A 295 11.52 4.91 -13.21
CA ASP A 295 12.67 5.65 -12.69
C ASP A 295 12.43 7.15 -12.75
N ALA A 296 11.86 7.67 -13.84
CA ALA A 296 11.52 9.08 -13.96
C ALA A 296 10.44 9.52 -12.94
N LEU A 297 9.48 8.64 -12.62
CA LEU A 297 8.47 8.91 -11.60
C LEU A 297 9.13 8.99 -10.22
N LEU A 298 9.95 8.01 -9.86
CA LEU A 298 10.64 7.98 -8.57
C LEU A 298 11.65 9.12 -8.43
N GLN A 299 12.43 9.42 -9.47
CA GLN A 299 13.35 10.57 -9.49
C GLN A 299 12.59 11.87 -9.24
N ARG A 300 11.45 12.08 -9.91
CA ARG A 300 10.58 13.24 -9.66
C ARG A 300 10.03 13.25 -8.23
N ALA A 301 9.61 12.11 -7.70
CA ALA A 301 9.12 12.00 -6.33
C ALA A 301 10.23 12.37 -5.31
N PHE A 302 11.46 11.90 -5.51
CA PHE A 302 12.58 12.17 -4.60
C PHE A 302 13.17 13.58 -4.75
N SER A 303 13.01 14.25 -5.90
CA SER A 303 13.43 15.64 -6.08
C SER A 303 12.57 16.64 -5.30
N ILE A 304 11.36 16.27 -4.89
CA ILE A 304 10.47 17.14 -4.09
C ILE A 304 11.07 17.35 -2.70
N GLN A 305 11.36 18.57 -2.29
CA GLN A 305 11.87 18.84 -0.95
C GLN A 305 10.71 18.91 0.06
N LEU A 306 10.21 17.74 0.50
CA LEU A 306 9.16 17.66 1.51
C LEU A 306 9.66 18.05 2.92
N PRO A 307 8.78 18.58 3.79
CA PRO A 307 9.11 18.86 5.19
C PRO A 307 9.67 17.63 5.90
N THR A 308 10.41 17.85 6.97
CA THR A 308 10.95 16.80 7.84
C THR A 308 9.83 15.90 8.38
N ARG A 309 10.18 14.70 8.85
CA ARG A 309 9.20 13.78 9.47
C ARG A 309 8.47 14.45 10.63
N LYS A 310 9.20 15.18 11.47
CA LYS A 310 8.64 15.92 12.61
C LYS A 310 7.61 16.97 12.17
N GLU A 311 7.92 17.76 11.15
CA GLU A 311 6.99 18.76 10.60
C GLU A 311 5.76 18.12 9.96
N LEU A 312 5.92 17.01 9.24
CA LEU A 312 4.80 16.26 8.67
C LEU A 312 3.91 15.66 9.76
N THR A 313 4.49 15.10 10.81
CA THR A 313 3.73 14.61 11.97
C THR A 313 2.97 15.74 12.65
N TYR A 314 3.59 16.92 12.80
CA TYR A 314 2.91 18.09 13.35
C TYR A 314 1.73 18.54 12.50
N LEU A 315 1.92 18.66 11.18
CA LEU A 315 0.85 19.01 10.24
C LEU A 315 -0.29 18.00 10.27
N PHE A 316 0.04 16.71 10.28
CA PHE A 316 -0.94 15.64 10.41
C PHE A 316 -1.73 15.72 11.72
N SER A 317 -1.05 15.90 12.86
CA SER A 317 -1.72 16.04 14.16
C SER A 317 -2.64 17.25 14.18
N ALA A 318 -2.20 18.40 13.67
CA ALA A 318 -3.04 19.59 13.58
C ALA A 318 -4.30 19.36 12.72
N ASN A 319 -4.16 18.67 11.58
CA ASN A 319 -5.31 18.31 10.73
C ASN A 319 -6.25 17.32 11.44
N LYS A 320 -5.71 16.34 12.17
CA LYS A 320 -6.50 15.40 12.97
C LYS A 320 -7.27 16.11 14.08
N ASP A 321 -6.63 17.00 14.82
CA ASP A 321 -7.25 17.76 15.91
C ASP A 321 -8.35 18.69 15.37
N ALA A 322 -8.13 19.30 14.20
CA ALA A 322 -9.15 20.10 13.51
C ALA A 322 -10.39 19.29 13.12
N LEU A 323 -10.24 18.00 12.77
CA LEU A 323 -11.36 17.10 12.48
C LEU A 323 -12.11 16.70 13.75
N ILE A 324 -11.40 16.45 14.85
CA ILE A 324 -11.98 16.18 16.18
C ILE A 324 -12.84 17.36 16.62
N HIS A 325 -12.34 18.60 16.48
CA HIS A 325 -13.12 19.80 16.82
C HIS A 325 -14.37 20.00 15.96
N LYS A 326 -14.43 19.39 14.77
CA LYS A 326 -15.58 19.44 13.86
C LYS A 326 -16.54 18.26 14.04
N ASP A 327 -16.32 17.42 15.06
CA ASP A 327 -17.12 16.23 15.39
C ASP A 327 -17.16 15.17 14.27
N ILE A 328 -16.14 15.16 13.39
CA ILE A 328 -16.01 14.16 12.33
C ILE A 328 -15.33 12.94 12.95
N HIS A 329 -16.12 12.10 13.63
CA HIS A 329 -15.60 10.94 14.36
C HIS A 329 -15.78 9.61 13.64
N ASN A 330 -16.86 9.41 12.86
CA ASN A 330 -17.15 8.19 12.12
C ASN A 330 -18.01 8.50 10.88
N LYS A 331 -17.88 7.68 9.84
CA LYS A 331 -18.75 7.70 8.65
C LYS A 331 -20.05 6.95 8.92
#